data_AF-A0A3Q3GTF8-F1
#
_entry.id   AF-A0A3Q3GTF8-F1
#
_cell.length_a   1.000
_cell.length_b   1.000
_cell.length_c   1.000
_cell.angle_alpha   90.00
_cell.angle_beta   90.00
_cell.angle_gamma   90.00
#
_symmetry.space_group_name_H-M   'P 1'
#
loop_
_entity.id
_entity.type
_entity.pdbx_description
1 polymer ?
#
loop_
_entity_poly.entity_id
_entity_poly.type
_entity_poly.pdbx_seq_one_letter_code
_entity_poly.pdbx_strand_id
1 'polypeptide(L)' 'MNMGGIQHIKGDYAAARMYYQRALLLSPGSKLLKENLAKLDRLERKLTVGA' A
#
# COMPACT_ATOMS: atom_id res chain seq x y z
N MET A 1 8.87 -1.17 13.31
CA MET A 1 8.87 -0.91 11.86
C MET A 1 7.68 -1.64 11.26
N ASN A 2 6.78 -0.95 10.56
CA ASN A 2 5.54 -1.57 10.07
C ASN A 2 5.79 -2.25 8.72
N MET A 3 5.28 -3.47 8.52
CA MET A 3 5.47 -4.35 7.34
C MET A 3 5.31 -3.65 5.97
N GLY A 4 4.56 -2.55 5.94
CA GLY A 4 4.45 -1.65 4.80
C GLY A 4 5.75 -1.11 4.23
N GLY A 5 6.71 -0.73 5.10
CA GLY A 5 8.02 -0.25 4.67
C GLY A 5 8.93 -1.35 4.13
N ILE A 6 8.76 -2.58 4.62
CA ILE A 6 9.56 -3.76 4.19
C ILE A 6 9.09 -4.24 2.81
N GLN A 7 7.78 -4.23 2.54
CA GLN A 7 7.23 -4.54 1.21
C GLN A 7 7.59 -3.45 0.18
N HIS A 8 7.73 -2.19 0.63
CA HIS A 8 8.21 -1.08 -0.20
C HIS A 8 9.62 -1.30 -0.77
N ILE A 9 10.48 -2.03 -0.04
CA ILE A 9 11.85 -2.37 -0.44
C ILE A 9 11.86 -3.56 -1.43
N LYS A 10 10.83 -4.41 -1.43
CA LYS A 10 10.75 -5.59 -2.31
C LYS A 10 10.07 -5.33 -3.66
N GLY A 11 9.44 -4.18 -3.87
CA GLY A 11 8.79 -3.82 -5.15
C GLY A 11 7.47 -4.54 -5.43
N ASP A 12 6.99 -5.40 -4.53
CA ASP A 12 5.70 -6.08 -4.67
C ASP A 12 4.55 -5.23 -4.10
N TYR A 13 4.19 -4.20 -4.86
CA TYR A 13 3.12 -3.27 -4.52
C TYR A 13 1.73 -3.93 -4.53
N ALA A 14 1.55 -4.99 -5.34
CA ALA A 14 0.31 -5.75 -5.42
C ALA A 14 0.03 -6.53 -4.13
N ALA A 15 1.03 -7.23 -3.59
CA ALA A 15 0.91 -7.91 -2.31
C ALA A 15 0.66 -6.91 -1.17
N ALA A 16 1.37 -5.77 -1.15
CA ALA A 16 1.17 -4.73 -0.15
C ALA A 16 -0.26 -4.19 -0.14
N ARG A 17 -0.85 -3.93 -1.32
CA ARG A 17 -2.24 -3.50 -1.47
C ARG A 17 -3.21 -4.51 -0.89
N MET A 18 -3.05 -5.79 -1.21
CA MET A 18 -3.94 -6.86 -0.72
C MET A 18 -3.96 -6.92 0.81
N TYR A 19 -2.80 -6.83 1.45
CA TYR A 19 -2.71 -6.85 2.91
C TYR A 19 -3.37 -5.64 3.56
N TYR A 20 -3.18 -4.43 3.02
CA TYR A 20 -3.83 -3.23 3.56
C TYR A 20 -5.35 -3.26 3.41
N GLN A 21 -5.86 -3.75 2.27
CA GLN A 21 -7.30 -3.90 2.08
C GLN A 21 -7.91 -4.87 3.09
N ARG A 22 -7.28 -6.03 3.32
CA ARG A 22 -7.71 -6.97 4.35
C ARG A 22 -7.67 -6.37 5.76
N ALA A 23 -6.60 -5.65 6.09
CA ALA A 23 -6.48 -4.98 7.39
C ALA A 23 -7.54 -3.87 7.56
N LEU A 24 -7.93 -3.20 6.47
CA LEU A 24 -8.95 -2.15 6.50
C LEU A 24 -10.34 -2.71 6.74
N LEU A 25 -10.64 -3.94 6.27
CA LEU A 25 -11.89 -4.63 6.62
C LEU A 25 -12.00 -4.89 8.13
N LEU A 26 -10.88 -5.18 8.79
CA LEU A 26 -10.81 -5.38 10.24
C LEU A 26 -10.79 -4.06 11.02
N SER A 27 -10.30 -2.97 10.41
CA SER A 27 -10.23 -1.64 11.04
C SER A 27 -10.58 -0.52 10.04
N PRO A 28 -11.88 -0.32 9.74
CA PRO A 28 -12.30 0.64 8.70
C PRO A 28 -11.95 2.10 9.00
N GLY A 29 -11.78 2.43 10.28
CA GLY A 29 -11.41 3.76 10.77
C GLY A 29 -9.91 4.07 10.71
N SER A 30 -9.05 3.10 10.38
CA SER A 30 -7.60 3.29 10.47
C SER A 30 -7.07 4.30 9.45
N LYS A 31 -6.71 5.48 9.93
CA LYS A 31 -6.08 6.55 9.13
C LYS A 31 -4.77 6.08 8.49
N LEU A 32 -3.96 5.33 9.25
CA LEU A 32 -2.69 4.80 8.77
C LEU A 32 -2.85 3.88 7.54
N LEU A 33 -3.85 2.99 7.55
CA LEU A 33 -4.10 2.08 6.42
C LEU A 33 -4.53 2.85 5.17
N LYS A 34 -5.39 3.86 5.34
CA LYS A 34 -5.83 4.75 4.25
C LYS A 34 -4.65 5.52 3.66
N GLU A 35 -3.77 6.06 4.50
CA GLU A 35 -2.55 6.76 4.04
C GLU A 35 -1.58 5.84 3.28
N ASN A 36 -1.42 4.59 3.73
CA ASN A 36 -0.56 3.63 3.05
C ASN A 36 -1.12 3.21 1.68
N LEU A 37 -2.43 3.00 1.56
CA LEU A 37 -3.09 2.75 0.27
C LEU A 37 -2.92 3.94 -0.68
N ALA A 38 -3.13 5.17 -0.19
CA ALA A 38 -2.94 6.37 -1.00
C ALA A 38 -1.49 6.56 -1.49
N LYS A 39 -0.49 6.13 -0.71
CA LYS A 39 0.92 6.11 -1.15
C LYS A 39 1.14 5.08 -2.24
N LEU A 40 0.58 3.88 -2.12
CA LEU A 40 0.63 2.85 -3.17
C LEU A 40 0.00 3.34 -4.47
N ASP A 41 -1.19 3.95 -4.42
CA ASP A 41 -1.87 4.50 -5.60
C ASP A 41 -0.96 5.48 -6.38
N ARG A 42 -0.19 6.30 -5.66
CA ARG A 42 0.73 7.28 -6.28
C ARG A 42 1.92 6.61 -6.95
N LEU A 43 2.43 5.52 -6.37
CA LEU A 43 3.57 4.78 -6.92
C LEU A 43 3.18 3.99 -8.15
N GLU A 44 2.05 3.28 -8.11
CA GLU A 44 1.52 2.55 -9.25
C GLU A 44 1.31 3.47 -10.46
N ARG A 45 0.75 4.68 -10.26
CA ARG A 45 0.61 5.69 -11.32
C ARG A 45 1.94 6.16 -11.89
N LYS A 46 2.96 6.36 -11.05
CA LYS A 46 4.30 6.76 -11.53
C LYS A 46 4.95 5.67 -12.37
N LEU A 47 4.76 4.40 -12.00
CA LEU A 47 5.32 3.26 -12.73
C LEU A 47 4.60 3.01 -14.07
N THR A 48 3.29 3.27 -14.14
CA THR A 48 2.52 3.10 -15.39
C THR A 48 2.69 4.26 -16.38
N VAL A 49 3.01 5.47 -15.91
CA VAL A 49 3.23 6.64 -16.80
C VAL A 49 4.68 6.73 -17.30
N GLY A 50 5.62 6.02 -16.66
CA GLY A 50 7.04 6.00 -17.04
C GLY A 50 7.48 4.82 -17.91
N ALA A 51 6.57 3.94 -18.32
CA ALA A 51 6.80 2.78 -19.18
C ALA A 51 6.27 3.04 -20.59
#